data_AF-M7ZQM5-F1
#
_entry.id   AF-M7ZQM5-F1
#
_cell.length_a   1.000
_cell.length_b   1.000
_cell.length_c   1.000
_cell.angle_alpha   90.00
_cell.angle_beta   90.00
_cell.angle_gamma   90.00
#
_symmetry.space_group_name_H-M   'P 1'
#
loop_
_entity.id
_entity.type
_entity.pdbx_description
1 polymer ?
#
loop_
_entity_poly.entity_id
_entity_poly.type
_entity_poly.pdbx_seq_one_letter_code
_entity_poly.pdbx_strand_id
1 'polypeptide(L)'
;MRLPAIAEVEKPSPLEEKFRRDIDTLLEENLEFWMKFSSSMGRVQEFQNKYEDLRRVAADGAGGEKKLRALKTELQVWSEQNAMLRGELQCRFASLCDIQEEISTALEMDTEQAEQAEEGAPRFTSYSAGKFQGEVLNMQQENNRVSDELQSGLDHVKTIQFAIEKKLNEGVKLSSSSPAEEGEEEVVGPDGVLARVPTKAKVPLQSFLFPTKPKKPSLFARVTPAVLHKQQLDMKLDMKFLPKMPK
;
A
#
# COMPACT_ATOMS: atom_id res chain seq x y z
N MET A 1 21.73 -66.99 -14.57
CA MET A 1 21.28 -65.75 -13.92
C MET A 1 19.88 -65.46 -14.42
N ARG A 2 18.85 -65.78 -13.64
CA ARG A 2 17.44 -65.50 -13.99
C ARG A 2 17.18 -64.08 -13.48
N LEU A 3 16.83 -63.15 -14.38
CA LEU A 3 16.42 -61.80 -13.98
C LEU A 3 15.19 -61.93 -13.07
N PRO A 4 15.08 -61.15 -11.97
CA PRO A 4 13.84 -61.10 -11.21
C PRO A 4 12.73 -60.60 -12.12
N ALA A 5 11.55 -61.20 -12.01
CA ALA A 5 10.35 -60.70 -12.66
C ALA A 5 10.20 -59.22 -12.29
N ILE A 6 10.04 -58.37 -13.29
CA ILE A 6 9.60 -56.98 -13.11
C ILE A 6 8.36 -57.07 -12.25
N ALA A 7 8.41 -56.45 -11.06
CA ALA A 7 7.31 -56.45 -10.10
C ALA A 7 6.01 -56.20 -10.86
N GLU A 8 5.07 -57.14 -10.79
CA GLU A 8 3.70 -56.84 -11.19
C GLU A 8 3.33 -55.55 -10.46
N VAL A 9 2.85 -54.56 -11.20
CA VAL A 9 2.35 -53.32 -10.60
C VAL A 9 1.14 -53.74 -9.78
N GLU A 10 1.38 -53.95 -8.49
CA GLU A 10 0.36 -54.24 -7.50
C GLU A 10 -0.68 -53.13 -7.63
N LYS A 11 -1.95 -53.52 -7.83
CA LYS A 11 -3.01 -52.55 -8.05
C LYS A 11 -3.06 -51.62 -6.83
N PRO A 12 -3.12 -50.30 -7.03
CA PRO A 12 -3.14 -49.37 -5.92
C PRO A 12 -4.38 -49.62 -5.05
N SER A 13 -4.23 -49.47 -3.74
CA SER A 13 -5.39 -49.55 -2.86
C SER A 13 -6.30 -48.34 -3.06
N PRO A 14 -7.61 -48.43 -2.72
CA PRO A 14 -8.52 -47.29 -2.82
C PRO A 14 -8.03 -46.05 -2.04
N LEU A 15 -7.30 -46.25 -0.94
CA LEU A 15 -6.67 -45.18 -0.17
C LEU A 15 -5.52 -44.52 -0.94
N GLU A 16 -4.68 -45.29 -1.63
CA GLU A 16 -3.62 -44.74 -2.47
C GLU A 16 -4.19 -43.92 -3.64
N GLU A 17 -5.26 -44.39 -4.28
CA GLU A 17 -5.93 -43.65 -5.35
C GLU A 17 -6.58 -42.35 -4.84
N LYS A 18 -7.10 -42.35 -3.60
CA LYS A 18 -7.62 -41.13 -2.96
C LYS A 18 -6.48 -40.14 -2.70
N PHE A 19 -5.45 -40.54 -1.95
CA PHE A 19 -4.35 -39.63 -1.59
C PHE A 19 -3.60 -39.12 -2.81
N ARG A 20 -3.43 -39.96 -3.84
CA ARG A 20 -2.84 -39.51 -5.10
C ARG A 20 -3.65 -38.38 -5.74
N ARG A 21 -4.97 -38.53 -5.85
CA ARG A 21 -5.86 -37.50 -6.40
C ARG A 21 -5.85 -36.21 -5.57
N ASP A 22 -5.88 -36.33 -4.25
CA ASP A 22 -5.89 -35.17 -3.35
C ASP A 22 -4.58 -34.36 -3.48
N ILE A 23 -3.43 -35.04 -3.50
CA ILE A 23 -2.12 -34.39 -3.68
C ILE A 23 -1.97 -33.80 -5.08
N ASP A 24 -2.41 -34.51 -6.13
CA ASP A 24 -2.30 -34.01 -7.51
C ASP A 24 -3.18 -32.77 -7.73
N THR A 25 -4.34 -32.70 -7.07
CA THR A 25 -5.20 -31.51 -7.07
C THR A 25 -4.48 -30.32 -6.43
N LEU A 26 -3.85 -30.51 -5.27
CA LEU A 26 -3.06 -29.44 -4.62
C LEU A 26 -1.84 -29.02 -5.45
N LEU A 27 -1.21 -29.94 -6.17
CA LEU A 27 -0.09 -29.61 -7.07
C LEU A 27 -0.55 -28.75 -8.24
N GLU A 28 -1.71 -29.03 -8.83
CA GLU A 28 -2.28 -28.20 -9.90
C GLU A 28 -2.63 -26.79 -9.38
N GLU A 29 -3.28 -26.69 -8.22
CA GLU A 29 -3.58 -25.40 -7.59
C GLU A 29 -2.31 -24.62 -7.24
N ASN A 30 -1.23 -25.32 -6.89
CA ASN A 30 0.08 -24.71 -6.65
C ASN A 30 0.65 -24.06 -7.93
N LEU A 31 0.45 -24.63 -9.12
CA LEU A 31 0.91 -24.01 -10.37
C LEU A 31 0.24 -22.65 -10.59
N GLU A 32 -1.07 -22.56 -10.35
CA GLU A 32 -1.80 -21.29 -10.45
C GLU A 32 -1.29 -20.27 -9.43
N PHE A 33 -1.08 -20.71 -8.18
CA PHE A 33 -0.52 -19.87 -7.13
C PHE A 33 0.88 -19.37 -7.47
N TRP A 34 1.75 -20.23 -7.99
CA TRP A 34 3.12 -19.88 -8.40
C TRP A 34 3.14 -18.76 -9.44
N MET A 35 2.17 -18.73 -10.36
CA MET A 35 2.05 -17.64 -11.33
C MET A 35 1.67 -16.32 -10.66
N LYS A 36 0.71 -16.32 -9.73
CA LYS A 36 0.32 -15.14 -8.95
C LYS A 36 1.49 -14.64 -8.09
N PHE A 37 2.15 -15.56 -7.40
CA PHE A 37 3.33 -15.30 -6.58
C PHE A 37 4.45 -14.64 -7.39
N SER A 38 4.85 -15.26 -8.50
CA SER A 38 5.94 -14.78 -9.34
C SER A 38 5.65 -13.38 -9.91
N SER A 39 4.41 -13.14 -10.34
CA SER A 39 3.98 -11.80 -10.78
C SER A 39 4.05 -10.77 -9.65
N SER A 40 3.55 -11.13 -8.47
CA SER A 40 3.59 -10.26 -7.28
C SER A 40 5.03 -9.90 -6.89
N MET A 41 5.94 -10.87 -6.87
CA MET A 41 7.36 -10.63 -6.54
C MET A 41 8.08 -9.80 -7.60
N GLY A 42 7.74 -9.98 -8.88
CA GLY A 42 8.23 -9.09 -9.95
C GLY A 42 7.89 -7.62 -9.71
N ARG A 43 6.67 -7.33 -9.22
CA ARG A 43 6.25 -5.96 -8.89
C ARG A 43 7.07 -5.33 -7.75
N VAL A 44 7.57 -6.11 -6.80
CA VAL A 44 8.46 -5.59 -5.73
C VAL A 44 9.71 -4.96 -6.33
N GLN A 45 10.32 -5.62 -7.31
CA GLN A 45 11.49 -5.08 -8.01
C GLN A 45 11.14 -3.83 -8.83
N GLU A 46 9.97 -3.82 -9.49
CA GLU A 46 9.49 -2.64 -10.20
C GLU A 46 9.31 -1.44 -9.27
N PHE A 47 8.77 -1.64 -8.07
CA PHE A 47 8.61 -0.59 -7.09
C PHE A 47 9.94 -0.03 -6.62
N GLN A 48 10.93 -0.89 -6.40
CA GLN A 48 12.29 -0.46 -6.05
C GLN A 48 12.88 0.43 -7.15
N ASN A 49 12.75 0.03 -8.41
CA ASN A 49 13.25 0.81 -9.55
C ASN A 49 12.50 2.13 -9.69
N LYS A 50 11.16 2.12 -9.62
CA LYS A 50 10.32 3.32 -9.67
C LYS A 50 10.70 4.30 -8.55
N TYR A 51 10.91 3.81 -7.33
CA TYR A 51 11.30 4.65 -6.20
C TYR A 51 12.68 5.28 -6.41
N GLU A 52 13.66 4.49 -6.87
CA GLU A 52 15.00 4.97 -7.17
C GLU A 52 15.02 6.03 -8.29
N ASP A 53 14.24 5.83 -9.34
CA ASP A 53 14.08 6.81 -10.43
C ASP A 53 13.43 8.10 -9.92
N LEU A 54 12.36 7.99 -9.13
CA LEU A 54 11.73 9.15 -8.51
C LEU A 54 12.70 9.87 -7.57
N ARG A 55 13.54 9.15 -6.82
CA ARG A 55 14.55 9.74 -5.94
C ARG A 55 15.62 10.50 -6.71
N ARG A 56 16.00 10.04 -7.92
CA ARG A 56 16.98 10.70 -8.79
C ARG A 56 16.41 11.91 -9.54
N VAL A 57 15.15 11.79 -9.99
CA VAL A 57 14.51 12.77 -10.88
C VAL A 57 13.71 13.83 -10.11
N ALA A 58 13.38 13.59 -8.83
CA ALA A 58 12.72 14.58 -7.98
C ALA A 58 13.67 15.75 -7.68
N ALA A 59 13.73 16.71 -8.60
CA ALA A 59 13.95 18.10 -8.26
C ALA A 59 12.72 18.59 -7.49
N ASP A 60 12.93 19.11 -6.28
CA ASP A 60 11.91 19.59 -5.35
C ASP A 60 10.76 20.33 -6.07
N GLY A 61 9.56 19.75 -6.06
CA GLY A 61 8.40 20.35 -6.71
C GLY A 61 7.12 19.49 -6.61
N ALA A 62 5.97 20.16 -6.76
CA ALA A 62 4.63 19.56 -6.60
C ALA A 62 4.35 18.35 -7.53
N GLY A 63 5.08 18.19 -8.63
CA GLY A 63 4.98 17.02 -9.53
C GLY A 63 5.61 15.75 -8.96
N GLY A 64 6.74 15.87 -8.25
CA GLY A 64 7.43 14.74 -7.62
C GLY A 64 6.63 14.19 -6.43
N GLU A 65 6.07 15.08 -5.61
CA GLU A 65 5.21 14.69 -4.48
C GLU A 65 3.96 13.92 -4.94
N LYS A 66 3.32 14.36 -6.04
CA LYS A 66 2.17 13.65 -6.61
C LYS A 66 2.54 12.22 -7.04
N LYS A 67 3.70 12.05 -7.70
CA LYS A 67 4.20 10.72 -8.11
C LYS A 67 4.56 9.85 -6.91
N LEU A 68 5.17 10.42 -5.86
CA LEU A 68 5.45 9.71 -4.61
C LEU A 68 4.17 9.25 -3.90
N ARG A 69 3.13 10.10 -3.87
CA ARG A 69 1.82 9.72 -3.33
C ARG A 69 1.16 8.60 -4.15
N ALA A 70 1.23 8.67 -5.48
CA ALA A 70 0.73 7.60 -6.35
C ALA A 70 1.47 6.27 -6.09
N LEU A 71 2.80 6.30 -6.03
CA LEU A 71 3.61 5.11 -5.72
C LEU A 71 3.28 4.55 -4.33
N LYS A 72 3.05 5.41 -3.33
CA LYS A 72 2.61 4.98 -1.99
C LYS A 72 1.30 4.20 -2.05
N THR A 73 0.33 4.66 -2.84
CA THR A 73 -0.94 3.95 -3.04
C THR A 73 -0.74 2.62 -3.77
N GLU A 74 0.11 2.56 -4.79
CA GLU A 74 0.43 1.30 -5.47
C GLU A 74 1.07 0.28 -4.50
N LEU A 75 2.01 0.71 -3.66
CA LEU A 75 2.65 -0.12 -2.62
C LEU A 75 1.63 -0.63 -1.59
N GLN A 76 0.65 0.20 -1.25
CA GLN A 76 -0.42 -0.17 -0.33
C GLN A 76 -1.31 -1.27 -0.92
N VAL A 77 -1.76 -1.09 -2.16
CA VAL A 77 -2.55 -2.10 -2.88
C VAL A 77 -1.78 -3.41 -3.02
N TRP A 78 -0.49 -3.35 -3.32
CA TRP A 78 0.35 -4.55 -3.36
C TRP A 78 0.42 -5.23 -1.98
N SER A 79 0.52 -4.47 -0.89
CA SER A 79 0.56 -5.03 0.47
C SER A 79 -0.72 -5.79 0.82
N GLU A 80 -1.87 -5.30 0.34
CA GLU A 80 -3.17 -5.98 0.47
C GLU A 80 -3.22 -7.26 -0.39
N GLN A 81 -2.71 -7.20 -1.62
CA GLN A 81 -2.57 -8.39 -2.49
C GLN A 81 -1.65 -9.45 -1.88
N ASN A 82 -0.52 -9.03 -1.30
CA ASN A 82 0.40 -9.91 -0.60
C ASN A 82 -0.27 -10.61 0.60
N ALA A 83 -1.13 -9.90 1.34
CA ALA A 83 -1.91 -10.50 2.42
C ALA A 83 -2.89 -11.56 1.91
N MET A 84 -3.55 -11.33 0.77
CA MET A 84 -4.42 -12.33 0.13
C MET A 84 -3.64 -13.59 -0.26
N LEU A 85 -2.46 -13.43 -0.89
CA LEU A 85 -1.60 -14.56 -1.26
C LEU A 85 -1.16 -15.39 -0.05
N ARG A 86 -0.80 -14.72 1.06
CA ARG A 86 -0.47 -15.42 2.32
C ARG A 86 -1.66 -16.18 2.87
N GLY A 87 -2.87 -15.63 2.78
CA GLY A 87 -4.10 -16.31 3.16
C GLY A 87 -4.35 -17.56 2.33
N GLU A 88 -4.24 -17.46 1.00
CA GLU A 88 -4.36 -18.64 0.11
C GLU A 88 -3.31 -19.71 0.43
N LEU A 89 -2.06 -19.31 0.63
CA LEU A 89 -0.95 -20.22 1.00
C LEU A 89 -1.20 -20.92 2.33
N GLN A 90 -1.75 -20.21 3.31
CA GLN A 90 -2.12 -20.78 4.60
C GLN A 90 -3.26 -21.80 4.48
N CYS A 91 -4.29 -21.52 3.67
CA CYS A 91 -5.36 -22.48 3.40
C CYS A 91 -4.79 -23.77 2.78
N ARG A 92 -3.87 -23.67 1.81
CA ARG A 92 -3.22 -24.84 1.22
C ARG A 92 -2.37 -25.61 2.23
N PHE A 93 -1.66 -24.91 3.11
CA PHE A 93 -0.90 -25.55 4.19
C PHE A 93 -1.82 -26.34 5.14
N ALA A 94 -2.97 -25.77 5.49
CA ALA A 94 -3.98 -26.47 6.30
C ALA A 94 -4.47 -27.75 5.61
N SER A 95 -4.83 -27.70 4.33
CA SER A 95 -5.23 -28.90 3.57
C SER A 95 -4.14 -29.97 3.55
N LEU A 96 -2.86 -29.58 3.48
CA LEU A 96 -1.74 -30.53 3.56
C LEU A 96 -1.65 -31.17 4.96
N CYS A 97 -1.88 -30.42 6.03
CA CYS A 97 -1.96 -30.97 7.39
C CYS A 97 -3.13 -31.95 7.54
N ASP A 98 -4.29 -31.64 6.97
CA ASP A 98 -5.46 -32.51 7.00
C ASP A 98 -5.16 -33.83 6.26
N ILE A 99 -4.57 -33.78 5.06
CA ILE A 99 -4.13 -34.98 4.32
C ILE A 99 -3.10 -35.78 5.13
N GLN A 100 -2.19 -35.10 5.82
CA GLN A 100 -1.17 -35.73 6.64
C GLN A 100 -1.78 -36.53 7.81
N GLU A 101 -2.79 -35.95 8.48
CA GLU A 101 -3.56 -36.62 9.51
C GLU A 101 -4.34 -37.80 8.93
N GLU A 102 -5.03 -37.60 7.80
CA GLU A 102 -5.79 -38.66 7.13
C GLU A 102 -4.90 -39.86 6.71
N ILE A 103 -3.69 -39.63 6.21
CA ILE A 103 -2.73 -40.71 5.90
C ILE A 103 -2.37 -41.49 7.16
N SER A 104 -2.16 -40.79 8.28
CA SER A 104 -1.75 -41.40 9.54
C SER A 104 -2.88 -42.26 10.12
N THR A 105 -4.10 -41.71 10.17
CA THR A 105 -5.29 -42.44 10.59
C THR A 105 -5.60 -43.62 9.67
N ALA A 106 -5.47 -43.46 8.34
CA ALA A 106 -5.70 -44.54 7.40
C ALA A 106 -4.72 -45.70 7.59
N LEU A 107 -3.46 -45.41 7.91
CA LEU A 107 -2.47 -46.44 8.22
C LEU A 107 -2.81 -47.19 9.51
N GLU A 108 -3.19 -46.47 10.57
CA GLU A 108 -3.60 -47.09 11.83
C GLU A 108 -4.81 -48.01 11.62
N MET A 109 -5.83 -47.55 10.91
CA MET A 109 -7.03 -48.36 10.60
C MET A 109 -6.73 -49.58 9.74
N ASP A 110 -5.85 -49.47 8.73
CA ASP A 110 -5.44 -50.62 7.90
C ASP A 110 -4.71 -51.68 8.75
N THR A 111 -3.87 -51.25 9.71
CA THR A 111 -3.20 -52.16 10.65
C THR A 111 -4.16 -52.87 11.60
N GLU A 112 -5.20 -52.18 12.09
CA GLU A 112 -6.22 -52.78 12.96
C GLU A 112 -7.11 -53.78 12.21
N GLN A 113 -7.38 -53.52 10.93
CA GLN A 113 -8.21 -54.38 10.08
C GLN A 113 -7.42 -55.49 9.38
N ALA A 114 -6.10 -55.51 9.52
CA ALA A 114 -5.21 -56.46 8.84
C ALA A 114 -5.54 -57.92 9.15
N GLU A 115 -6.02 -58.22 10.37
CA GLU A 115 -6.40 -59.58 10.79
C GLU A 115 -7.72 -60.08 10.16
N GLN A 116 -8.55 -59.16 9.62
CA GLN A 116 -9.87 -59.46 9.06
C GLN A 116 -9.92 -59.36 7.53
N ALA A 117 -8.83 -58.89 6.91
CA ALA A 117 -8.77 -58.63 5.49
C ALA A 117 -8.49 -59.89 4.66
N GLU A 118 -9.20 -60.01 3.52
CA GLU A 118 -9.04 -61.11 2.56
C GLU A 118 -7.59 -61.21 2.04
N GLU A 119 -7.09 -62.44 1.95
CA GLU A 119 -5.71 -62.72 1.54
C GLU A 119 -5.51 -62.33 0.07
N GLY A 120 -4.73 -61.26 -0.18
CA GLY A 120 -4.44 -60.75 -1.52
C GLY A 120 -5.19 -59.48 -1.94
N ALA A 121 -6.04 -58.91 -1.07
CA ALA A 121 -6.63 -57.59 -1.31
C ALA A 121 -5.57 -56.48 -1.26
N PRO A 122 -5.62 -55.45 -2.13
CA PRO A 122 -4.72 -54.31 -2.10
C PRO A 122 -4.81 -53.56 -0.76
N ARG A 123 -3.68 -53.42 -0.06
CA ARG A 123 -3.60 -52.84 1.29
C ARG A 123 -2.98 -51.46 1.28
N PHE A 124 -3.36 -50.61 2.24
CA PHE A 124 -2.65 -49.36 2.44
C PHE A 124 -1.42 -49.58 3.32
N THR A 125 -0.31 -49.92 2.67
CA THR A 125 0.90 -50.33 3.38
C THR A 125 1.61 -49.16 4.06
N SER A 126 2.39 -49.45 5.11
CA SER A 126 3.29 -48.47 5.74
C SER A 126 4.27 -47.83 4.74
N TYR A 127 4.70 -48.59 3.72
CA TYR A 127 5.53 -48.06 2.64
C TYR A 127 4.81 -46.98 1.84
N SER A 128 3.58 -47.25 1.41
CA SER A 128 2.75 -46.30 0.66
C SER A 128 2.42 -45.06 1.50
N ALA A 129 2.06 -45.24 2.77
CA ALA A 129 1.83 -44.15 3.72
C ALA A 129 3.08 -43.27 3.87
N GLY A 130 4.26 -43.88 4.06
CA GLY A 130 5.53 -43.16 4.14
C GLY A 130 5.86 -42.37 2.88
N LYS A 131 5.54 -42.91 1.69
CA LYS A 131 5.72 -42.20 0.42
C LYS A 131 4.86 -40.94 0.36
N PHE A 132 3.55 -41.07 0.60
CA PHE A 132 2.64 -39.91 0.57
C PHE A 132 2.96 -38.89 1.66
N GLN A 133 3.31 -39.33 2.86
CA GLN A 133 3.82 -38.47 3.93
C GLN A 133 5.01 -37.64 3.47
N GLY A 134 5.99 -38.26 2.81
CA GLY A 134 7.15 -37.56 2.26
C GLY A 134 6.78 -36.50 1.22
N GLU A 135 5.85 -36.80 0.32
CA GLU A 135 5.36 -35.84 -0.68
C GLU A 135 4.66 -34.64 -0.04
N VAL A 136 3.76 -34.89 0.92
CA VAL A 136 3.04 -33.84 1.66
C VAL A 136 4.01 -32.96 2.46
N LEU A 137 4.96 -33.57 3.17
CA LEU A 137 6.01 -32.85 3.89
C LEU A 137 6.86 -31.97 2.96
N ASN A 138 7.18 -32.46 1.76
CA ASN A 138 7.92 -31.67 0.78
C ASN A 138 7.12 -30.43 0.34
N MET A 139 5.82 -30.59 0.07
CA MET A 139 4.95 -29.46 -0.28
C MET A 139 4.79 -28.46 0.87
N GLN A 140 4.67 -28.93 2.11
CA GLN A 140 4.64 -28.06 3.29
C GLN A 140 5.93 -27.24 3.44
N GLN A 141 7.09 -27.85 3.17
CA GLN A 141 8.37 -27.14 3.20
C GLN A 141 8.44 -26.04 2.14
N GLU A 142 7.99 -26.31 0.90
CA GLU A 142 7.95 -25.26 -0.11
C GLU A 142 6.96 -24.14 0.23
N ASN A 143 5.80 -24.48 0.81
CA ASN A 143 4.88 -23.45 1.30
C ASN A 143 5.54 -22.53 2.34
N ASN A 144 6.36 -23.07 3.24
CA ASN A 144 7.12 -22.26 4.21
C ASN A 144 8.14 -21.36 3.50
N ARG A 145 8.87 -21.87 2.51
CA ARG A 145 9.82 -21.06 1.73
C ARG A 145 9.12 -19.90 1.00
N VAL A 146 7.97 -20.17 0.37
CA VAL A 146 7.19 -19.11 -0.29
C VAL A 146 6.66 -18.10 0.72
N SER A 147 6.23 -18.55 1.90
CA SER A 147 5.83 -17.64 2.99
C SER A 147 6.97 -16.69 3.40
N ASP A 148 8.20 -17.21 3.50
CA ASP A 148 9.38 -16.42 3.83
C ASP A 148 9.71 -15.40 2.72
N GLU A 149 9.59 -15.79 1.45
CA GLU A 149 9.79 -14.88 0.32
C GLU A 149 8.72 -13.78 0.26
N LEU A 150 7.44 -14.12 0.48
CA LEU A 150 6.34 -13.15 0.59
C LEU A 150 6.56 -12.17 1.75
N GLN A 151 7.10 -12.65 2.87
CA GLN A 151 7.43 -11.82 4.02
C GLN A 151 8.61 -10.90 3.71
N SER A 152 9.67 -11.42 3.09
CA SER A 152 10.81 -10.63 2.62
C SER A 152 10.37 -9.52 1.67
N GLY A 153 9.55 -9.83 0.65
CA GLY A 153 9.00 -8.84 -0.27
C GLY A 153 8.19 -7.74 0.44
N LEU A 154 7.40 -8.11 1.44
CA LEU A 154 6.66 -7.17 2.27
C LEU A 154 7.57 -6.22 3.05
N ASP A 155 8.66 -6.72 3.60
CA ASP A 155 9.61 -5.90 4.36
C ASP A 155 10.36 -4.90 3.46
N HIS A 156 10.65 -5.28 2.21
CA HIS A 156 11.16 -4.35 1.19
C HIS A 156 10.14 -3.25 0.88
N VAL A 157 8.87 -3.61 0.65
CA VAL A 157 7.80 -2.65 0.38
C VAL A 157 7.59 -1.69 1.55
N LYS A 158 7.61 -2.17 2.79
CA LYS A 158 7.54 -1.31 4.00
C LYS A 158 8.71 -0.35 4.08
N THR A 159 9.91 -0.80 3.71
CA THR A 159 11.10 0.07 3.66
C THR A 159 10.92 1.21 2.67
N ILE A 160 10.39 0.93 1.47
CA ILE A 160 10.08 1.94 0.46
C ILE A 160 9.00 2.89 0.98
N GLN A 161 7.90 2.37 1.53
CA GLN A 161 6.81 3.18 2.09
C GLN A 161 7.32 4.16 3.15
N PHE A 162 8.13 3.69 4.10
CA PHE A 162 8.73 4.55 5.12
C PHE A 162 9.59 5.66 4.51
N ALA A 163 10.40 5.33 3.50
CA ALA A 163 11.25 6.31 2.85
C ALA A 163 10.45 7.38 2.08
N ILE A 164 9.36 6.98 1.41
CA ILE A 164 8.41 7.90 0.77
C ILE A 164 7.75 8.82 1.79
N GLU A 165 7.29 8.28 2.92
CA GLU A 165 6.67 9.07 3.99
C GLU A 165 7.64 10.10 4.57
N LYS A 166 8.87 9.68 4.86
CA LYS A 166 9.93 10.58 5.31
C LYS A 166 10.12 11.75 4.34
N LYS A 167 10.20 11.47 3.03
CA LYS A 167 10.37 12.49 1.99
C LYS A 167 9.17 13.44 1.89
N LEU A 168 7.95 12.93 1.94
CA LEU A 168 6.75 13.76 1.93
C LEU A 168 6.66 14.67 3.18
N ASN A 169 7.12 14.19 4.34
CA ASN A 169 7.12 14.97 5.57
C ASN A 169 8.21 16.06 5.59
N GLU A 170 9.36 15.82 4.95
CA GLU A 170 10.42 16.83 4.76
C GLU A 170 9.91 18.03 3.91
N GLY A 171 9.20 17.76 2.81
CA GLY A 171 8.62 18.82 1.96
C GLY A 171 7.55 19.68 2.66
N VAL A 172 6.77 19.08 3.56
CA VAL A 172 5.79 19.80 4.40
C VAL A 172 6.48 20.71 5.43
N LYS A 173 7.63 20.30 5.99
CA LYS A 173 8.38 21.14 6.93
C LYS A 173 8.96 22.38 6.25
N LEU A 174 9.55 22.23 5.06
CA LEU A 174 10.18 23.34 4.32
C LEU A 174 9.15 24.36 3.80
N SER A 175 7.95 23.92 3.42
CA SER A 175 6.85 24.82 3.04
C SER A 175 6.23 25.58 4.21
N SER A 176 6.48 25.15 5.45
CA SER A 176 6.03 25.83 6.68
C SER A 176 7.07 26.81 7.28
N SER A 177 8.29 26.85 6.73
CA SER A 177 9.42 27.65 7.22
C SER A 177 9.87 28.72 6.22
N SER A 178 8.93 29.48 5.64
CA SER A 178 9.28 30.77 5.03
C SER A 178 9.46 31.82 6.15
N PRO A 179 10.53 32.65 6.13
CA PRO A 179 10.82 33.58 7.22
C PRO A 179 9.81 34.73 7.21
N ALA A 180 9.13 34.93 8.34
CA ALA A 180 8.57 36.23 8.67
C ALA A 180 9.75 37.17 8.94
N GLU A 181 9.69 38.35 8.34
CA GLU A 181 10.73 39.36 8.34
C GLU A 181 11.23 39.71 9.74
N GLU A 182 12.53 39.94 9.81
CA GLU A 182 13.24 40.53 10.93
C GLU A 182 12.65 41.92 11.22
N GLY A 183 12.20 42.14 12.46
CA GLY A 183 11.59 43.39 12.87
C GLY A 183 11.36 43.49 14.37
N GLU A 184 12.36 44.08 15.04
CA GLU A 184 12.25 44.96 16.21
C GLU A 184 12.15 44.32 17.61
N GLU A 185 13.22 44.57 18.38
CA GLU A 185 13.25 44.53 19.84
C GLU A 185 12.15 45.44 20.42
N GLU A 186 11.34 44.91 21.33
CA GLU A 186 10.46 45.72 22.18
C GLU A 186 10.79 45.46 23.66
N VAL A 187 11.16 46.57 24.30
CA VAL A 187 11.53 46.72 25.71
C VAL A 187 10.29 46.56 26.59
N VAL A 188 10.44 45.82 27.69
CA VAL A 188 9.41 45.58 28.70
C VAL A 188 9.05 46.86 29.45
N GLY A 189 7.77 47.24 29.43
CA GLY A 189 7.15 48.25 30.30
C GLY A 189 5.89 47.71 31.01
N PRO A 190 5.59 48.10 32.26
CA PRO A 190 4.62 47.40 33.10
C PRO A 190 3.26 48.12 33.08
N ASP A 191 2.33 47.67 32.24
CA ASP A 191 0.92 47.75 32.61
C ASP A 191 0.07 46.72 31.85
N GLY A 192 -0.84 46.07 32.56
CA GLY A 192 -1.52 44.85 32.11
C GLY A 192 -2.63 45.09 31.10
N VAL A 193 -2.45 44.61 29.87
CA VAL A 193 -3.55 44.24 28.97
C VAL A 193 -3.14 43.00 28.17
N LEU A 194 -3.90 41.91 28.31
CA LEU A 194 -3.67 40.64 27.61
C LEU A 194 -3.85 40.82 26.08
N ALA A 195 -2.75 41.03 25.36
CA ALA A 195 -2.73 41.04 23.90
C ALA A 195 -2.68 39.59 23.37
N ARG A 196 -3.69 39.28 22.56
CA ARG A 196 -4.05 37.96 22.05
C ARG A 196 -3.16 37.57 20.86
N VAL A 197 -2.57 36.38 20.93
CA VAL A 197 -1.92 35.66 19.81
C VAL A 197 -2.84 35.67 18.57
N PRO A 198 -2.35 36.01 17.36
CA PRO A 198 -3.13 35.91 16.14
C PRO A 198 -3.23 34.43 15.73
N THR A 199 -4.23 33.74 16.26
CA THR A 199 -4.58 32.39 15.82
C THR A 199 -5.49 32.47 14.60
N LYS A 200 -4.92 32.08 13.46
CA LYS A 200 -5.51 31.40 12.30
C LYS A 200 -7.05 31.43 12.22
N ALA A 201 -7.55 32.08 11.15
CA ALA A 201 -8.87 31.96 10.53
C ALA A 201 -9.89 31.08 11.28
N LYS A 202 -10.53 31.63 12.33
CA LYS A 202 -11.72 31.05 12.92
C LYS A 202 -12.94 31.78 12.35
N VAL A 203 -13.66 31.08 11.48
CA VAL A 203 -15.01 31.48 11.06
C VAL A 203 -15.84 31.70 12.34
N PRO A 204 -16.38 32.90 12.60
CA PRO A 204 -17.13 33.14 13.82
C PRO A 204 -18.44 32.34 13.75
N LEU A 205 -18.53 31.22 14.48
CA LEU A 205 -19.77 30.43 14.58
C LEU A 205 -20.96 31.30 15.05
N GLN A 206 -20.66 32.36 15.79
CA GLN A 206 -21.64 33.31 16.28
C GLN A 206 -22.36 34.09 15.16
N SER A 207 -21.71 34.35 14.01
CA SER A 207 -22.37 35.02 12.87
C SER A 207 -23.21 34.07 12.01
N PHE A 208 -23.02 32.75 12.15
CA PHE A 208 -23.86 31.74 11.50
C PHE A 208 -25.07 31.36 12.34
N LEU A 209 -24.87 31.19 13.66
CA LEU A 209 -25.94 30.77 14.57
C LEU A 209 -26.87 31.92 14.96
N PHE A 210 -26.39 33.17 14.92
CA PHE A 210 -27.19 34.36 15.22
C PHE A 210 -26.96 35.43 14.14
N PRO A 211 -27.86 35.55 13.15
CA PRO A 211 -27.80 36.63 12.18
C PRO A 211 -27.78 37.98 12.91
N THR A 212 -26.74 38.77 12.68
CA THR A 212 -26.64 40.10 13.29
C THR A 212 -27.70 41.02 12.69
N LYS A 213 -28.46 41.71 13.56
CA LYS A 213 -29.49 42.65 13.13
C LYS A 213 -28.83 43.82 12.36
N PRO A 214 -29.43 44.33 11.27
CA PRO A 214 -28.86 45.44 10.51
C PRO A 214 -28.73 46.67 11.42
N LYS A 215 -27.51 47.21 11.52
CA LYS A 215 -27.26 48.50 12.20
C LYS A 215 -27.80 49.62 11.32
N LYS A 216 -28.64 50.49 11.90
CA LYS A 216 -29.19 51.68 11.22
C LYS A 216 -28.04 52.60 10.75
N PRO A 217 -28.09 53.18 9.55
CA PRO A 217 -27.06 54.10 9.08
C PRO A 217 -27.02 55.36 9.96
N SER A 218 -25.82 55.72 10.40
CA SER A 218 -25.55 56.97 11.13
C SER A 218 -25.81 58.18 10.21
N LEU A 219 -26.57 59.16 10.70
CA LEU A 219 -26.91 60.40 9.99
C LEU A 219 -25.71 61.33 9.74
N PHE A 220 -24.51 60.99 10.23
CA PHE A 220 -23.29 61.79 10.04
C PHE A 220 -22.40 61.31 8.87
N ALA A 221 -22.84 60.35 8.06
CA ALA A 221 -22.04 59.79 6.96
C ALA A 221 -22.07 60.60 5.63
N ARG A 222 -22.66 61.80 5.61
CA ARG A 222 -22.64 62.70 4.44
C ARG A 222 -21.90 63.99 4.74
N VAL A 223 -20.57 63.94 4.67
CA VAL A 223 -19.78 65.10 4.26
C VAL A 223 -18.77 64.60 3.23
N THR A 224 -19.12 64.80 1.96
CA THR A 224 -18.22 64.61 0.82
C THR A 224 -17.61 65.98 0.53
N PRO A 225 -16.29 66.21 0.69
CA PRO A 225 -15.67 67.43 0.18
C PRO A 225 -15.47 67.27 -1.33
N ALA A 226 -16.49 67.68 -2.10
CA ALA A 226 -16.43 67.75 -3.55
C ALA A 226 -15.98 69.15 -4.00
N VAL A 227 -14.70 69.51 -3.84
CA VAL A 227 -13.99 70.54 -4.64
C VAL A 227 -12.47 70.36 -4.46
N LEU A 228 -11.79 69.60 -5.34
CA LEU A 228 -10.38 69.86 -5.73
C LEU A 228 -9.84 69.03 -6.92
N HIS A 229 -10.64 68.65 -7.93
CA HIS A 229 -10.12 67.92 -9.11
C HIS A 229 -10.49 68.56 -10.45
N LYS A 230 -10.59 69.90 -10.50
CA LYS A 230 -10.82 70.64 -11.75
C LYS A 230 -9.67 71.57 -12.18
N GLN A 231 -8.48 71.45 -11.59
CA GLN A 231 -7.30 72.25 -11.96
C GLN A 231 -6.08 71.45 -12.48
N GLN A 232 -6.16 70.12 -12.64
CA GLN A 232 -5.02 69.32 -13.13
C GLN A 232 -5.12 68.75 -14.55
N LEU A 233 -6.22 68.99 -15.29
CA LEU A 233 -6.38 68.48 -16.66
C LEU A 233 -6.17 69.53 -17.77
N ASP A 234 -5.92 70.80 -17.42
CA ASP A 234 -5.76 71.89 -18.40
C ASP A 234 -4.29 72.28 -18.69
N MET A 235 -3.31 71.54 -18.15
CA MET A 235 -1.88 71.78 -18.43
C MET A 235 -1.17 70.63 -19.16
N LYS A 236 -1.92 69.66 -19.72
CA LYS A 236 -1.33 68.51 -20.43
C LYS A 236 -1.91 68.24 -21.82
N LEU A 237 -2.80 69.11 -22.31
CA LEU A 237 -3.48 68.91 -23.60
C LEU A 237 -3.04 69.87 -24.72
N ASP A 238 -1.89 70.55 -24.59
CA ASP A 238 -1.47 71.58 -25.56
C ASP A 238 -0.05 71.41 -26.14
N MET A 239 0.50 70.18 -26.13
CA MET A 239 1.83 69.90 -26.73
C MET A 239 1.85 68.65 -27.63
N LYS A 240 0.76 68.37 -28.36
CA LYS A 240 0.74 67.28 -29.36
C LYS A 240 0.06 67.64 -30.69
N PHE A 241 0.23 68.88 -31.15
CA PHE A 241 -0.07 69.25 -32.53
C PHE A 241 1.09 70.04 -33.15
N LEU A 242 1.97 69.33 -33.84
CA LEU A 242 2.83 69.90 -34.87
C LEU A 242 2.84 68.94 -36.07
N PRO A 243 2.24 69.31 -37.21
CA PRO A 243 2.19 68.45 -38.39
C PRO A 243 3.53 68.48 -39.15
N LYS A 244 3.95 67.28 -39.58
CA LYS A 244 4.97 67.07 -40.62
C LYS A 244 4.58 67.82 -41.90
N MET A 245 5.54 68.49 -42.53
CA MET A 245 5.46 68.94 -43.92
C MET A 245 6.54 68.25 -44.78
N PRO A 246 6.28 67.99 -46.08
CA PRO A 246 7.10 67.09 -46.89
C PRO A 246 7.98 67.82 -47.94
N LYS A 247 9.24 67.41 -48.05
CA LYS A 247 9.90 66.80 -49.24
C LYS A 247 11.38 66.63 -48.94
#